data_AF-A0A2V6JWL3-F1
#
_entry.id   AF-A0A2V6JWL3-F1
#
_cell.length_a   1.000
_cell.length_b   1.000
_cell.length_c   1.000
_cell.angle_alpha   90.00
_cell.angle_beta   90.00
_cell.angle_gamma   90.00
#
_symmetry.space_group_name_H-M   'P 1'
#
loop_
_entity.id
_entity.type
_entity.pdbx_description
1 polymer ?
#
loop_
_entity_poly.entity_id
_entity_poly.type
_entity_poly.pdbx_seq_one_letter_code
_entity_poly.pdbx_strand_id
1 'polypeptide(L)' 'MNIHEYQAKELLQKFDVATTRGRVAATLDDVEQIARELGDVDIVVKAQIHAGGRGKGAFKNGFKGGV' A
#
# COMPACT_ATOMS: atom_id res chain seq x y z
N MET A 1 -18.79 -8.19 1.39
CA MET A 1 -17.50 -8.75 0.93
C MET A 1 -16.65 -7.58 0.49
N ASN A 2 -15.42 -7.45 1.01
CA ASN A 2 -14.53 -6.33 0.70
C ASN A 2 -13.28 -6.86 -0.02
N ILE A 3 -12.67 -6.04 -0.87
CA ILE A 3 -11.35 -6.27 -1.47
C ILE A 3 -10.31 -5.33 -0.83
N HIS A 4 -9.03 -5.66 -0.97
CA HIS A 4 -7.94 -4.80 -0.45
C HIS A 4 -7.79 -3.53 -1.29
N GLU A 5 -7.09 -2.52 -0.73
CA GLU A 5 -6.85 -1.25 -1.42
C GLU A 5 -6.11 -1.45 -2.75
N TYR A 6 -5.09 -2.31 -2.77
CA TYR A 6 -4.33 -2.57 -4.01
C TYR A 6 -5.20 -3.21 -5.10
N GLN A 7 -6.05 -4.18 -4.75
CA GLN A 7 -6.97 -4.85 -5.69
C GLN A 7 -7.99 -3.86 -6.26
N ALA A 8 -8.51 -2.96 -5.41
CA ALA A 8 -9.41 -1.91 -5.87
C ALA A 8 -8.71 -0.95 -6.85
N LYS A 9 -7.46 -0.58 -6.59
CA LYS A 9 -6.68 0.27 -7.52
C LYS A 9 -6.40 -0.42 -8.85
N GLU A 10 -5.98 -1.69 -8.82
CA GLU A 10 -5.76 -2.48 -10.04
C GLU A 10 -7.05 -2.62 -10.85
N LEU A 11 -8.19 -2.82 -10.18
CA LEU A 11 -9.48 -2.87 -10.86
C LEU A 11 -9.81 -1.52 -11.53
N LEU A 12 -9.63 -0.40 -10.82
CA LEU A 12 -9.87 0.94 -11.37
C LEU A 12 -8.96 1.24 -12.58
N GLN A 13 -7.68 0.86 -12.50
CA GLN A 13 -6.73 1.03 -13.61
C GLN A 13 -7.14 0.26 -14.86
N LYS A 14 -7.74 -0.94 -14.72
CA LYS A 14 -8.26 -1.71 -15.87
C LYS A 14 -9.38 -1.01 -16.63
N PHE A 15 -10.01 0.01 -16.02
CA PHE A 15 -11.03 0.85 -16.63
C PHE A 15 -10.55 2.29 -16.83
N ASP A 16 -9.23 2.49 -16.96
CA ASP A 16 -8.58 3.78 -17.24
C ASP A 16 -8.85 4.88 -16.19
N VAL A 17 -9.26 4.50 -14.98
CA VAL A 17 -9.45 5.45 -13.88
C VAL A 17 -8.09 5.79 -13.26
N ALA A 18 -7.77 7.08 -13.20
CA ALA A 18 -6.54 7.57 -12.59
C ALA A 18 -6.43 7.15 -11.12
N THR A 19 -5.29 6.58 -10.74
CA THR A 19 -4.98 6.16 -9.37
C THR A 19 -3.54 6.52 -9.02
N THR A 20 -3.18 6.38 -7.75
CA THR A 20 -1.79 6.57 -7.30
C THR A 20 -0.90 5.44 -7.80
N ARG A 21 0.30 5.78 -8.28
CA ARG A 21 1.34 4.79 -8.61
C ARG A 21 1.75 4.04 -7.34
N GLY A 22 1.92 2.73 -7.45
CA GLY A 22 2.34 1.86 -6.35
C GLY A 22 2.15 0.39 -6.70
N ARG A 23 2.74 -0.49 -5.88
CA ARG A 23 2.66 -1.95 -6.03
C ARG A 23 2.49 -2.59 -4.64
N VAL A 24 1.96 -3.81 -4.61
CA VAL A 24 1.89 -4.61 -3.39
C VAL A 24 3.25 -5.29 -3.15
N ALA A 25 3.68 -5.33 -1.89
CA ALA A 25 4.91 -6.00 -1.46
C ALA A 25 4.54 -7.06 -0.41
N ALA A 26 5.15 -8.25 -0.49
CA ALA A 26 5.00 -9.32 0.49
C ALA A 26 6.26 -9.49 1.35
N THR A 27 7.41 -9.03 0.83
CA THR A 27 8.72 -9.13 1.46
C THR A 27 9.40 -7.77 1.54
N LEU A 28 10.50 -7.68 2.29
CA LEU A 28 11.33 -6.47 2.33
C LEU A 28 12.04 -6.22 1.00
N ASP A 29 12.48 -7.28 0.31
CA ASP A 29 13.13 -7.18 -1.00
C ASP A 29 12.18 -6.57 -2.04
N ASP A 30 10.90 -6.96 -2.01
CA ASP A 30 9.87 -6.34 -2.85
C ASP A 30 9.78 -4.84 -2.60
N VAL A 31 9.81 -4.41 -1.32
CA VAL A 31 9.73 -3.00 -0.94
C VAL A 31 10.91 -2.22 -1.51
N GLU A 32 12.13 -2.75 -1.39
CA GLU A 32 13.33 -2.11 -1.93
C GLU A 32 13.27 -1.98 -3.45
N GLN A 33 12.86 -3.04 -4.15
CA GLN A 33 12.72 -3.02 -5.60
C GLN A 33 11.66 -1.99 -6.03
N ILE A 34 10.47 -2.02 -5.42
CA ILE A 34 9.37 -1.11 -5.75
C ILE A 34 9.76 0.35 -5.46
N ALA A 35 10.45 0.61 -4.35
CA ALA A 35 10.92 1.96 -4.03
C ALA A 35 11.88 2.49 -5.09
N ARG A 36 12.81 1.67 -5.58
CA ARG A 36 13.71 2.04 -6.70
C ARG A 36 12.94 2.30 -8.00
N GLU A 37 11.93 1.49 -8.31
CA GLU A 37 11.08 1.68 -9.49
C GLU A 37 10.24 2.97 -9.44
N LEU A 38 9.78 3.36 -8.25
CA LEU A 38 9.00 4.59 -8.05
C LEU A 38 9.87 5.86 -8.17
N GLY A 39 11.18 5.74 -7.97
CA GLY A 39 12.15 6.82 -8.11
C GLY A 39 12.25 7.71 -6.86
N ASP A 40 12.90 8.86 -7.02
CA ASP A 40 13.22 9.77 -5.92
C ASP A 40 12.02 10.68 -5.59
N VAL A 41 11.02 10.09 -4.94
CA VAL A 41 9.78 10.74 -4.49
C VAL A 41 9.45 10.29 -3.07
N ASP A 42 8.63 11.06 -2.35
CA ASP A 42 8.11 10.61 -1.06
C ASP A 42 7.24 9.35 -1.24
N ILE A 43 7.58 8.29 -0.50
CA ILE A 43 6.91 6.99 -0.55
C ILE A 43 6.07 6.79 0.72
N VAL A 44 4.87 6.25 0.54
CA VAL A 44 3.96 5.88 1.63
C VAL A 44 3.76 4.36 1.64
N VAL A 45 4.06 3.71 2.75
CA VAL A 45 3.85 2.27 2.95
C VAL A 45 2.52 2.04 3.67
N LYS A 46 1.60 1.30 3.04
CA LYS A 46 0.24 1.11 3.56
C LYS A 46 -0.07 -0.35 3.84
N ALA A 47 -0.40 -0.65 5.09
CA ALA A 47 -0.85 -1.98 5.50
C ALA A 47 -2.13 -2.38 4.72
N GLN A 48 -2.10 -3.57 4.10
CA GLN A 48 -3.22 -4.14 3.36
C GLN A 48 -4.06 -5.00 4.29
N ILE A 49 -5.12 -4.42 4.87
CA ILE A 49 -6.06 -5.09 5.78
C ILE A 49 -7.50 -4.69 5.47
N HIS A 50 -8.47 -5.54 5.81
CA HIS A 50 -9.90 -5.22 5.72
C HIS A 50 -10.40 -4.46 6.95
N ALA A 51 -9.75 -3.34 7.29
CA ALA A 51 -10.14 -2.47 8.38
C ALA A 51 -9.82 -0.99 8.06
N GLY A 52 -10.67 -0.09 8.55
CA GLY A 52 -10.41 1.36 8.55
C GLY A 52 -9.43 1.78 9.64
N GLY A 53 -9.11 3.08 9.71
CA GLY A 53 -8.33 3.64 10.83
C GLY A 53 -6.85 3.29 10.88
N ARG A 54 -6.29 2.70 9.81
CA ARG A 54 -4.89 2.23 9.73
C ARG A 54 -3.85 3.23 10.22
N GLY A 55 -3.94 4.51 9.83
CA GLY A 55 -2.98 5.55 10.25
C GLY A 55 -2.97 5.83 11.77
N LYS A 56 -4.05 5.49 12.49
CA LYS A 56 -4.12 5.60 13.96
C LYS A 56 -3.87 4.26 14.68
N GLY A 57 -3.60 3.19 13.94
CA GLY A 57 -3.34 1.86 14.49
C GLY A 57 -1.93 1.69 15.06
N ALA A 58 -1.68 0.56 15.70
CA ALA A 58 -0.36 0.16 16.17
C ALA A 58 -0.16 -1.35 15.99
N PHE A 59 1.09 -1.75 15.83
CA PHE A 59 1.53 -3.14 15.72
C PHE A 59 2.00 -3.66 17.09
N LYS A 60 1.97 -4.98 17.29
CA LYS A 60 2.35 -5.61 18.56
C LYS A 60 3.81 -5.36 18.96
N ASN A 61 4.68 -5.08 18.01
CA ASN A 61 6.08 -4.73 18.23
C ASN A 61 6.29 -3.25 18.62
N GLY A 62 5.20 -2.49 18.83
CA GLY A 62 5.26 -1.09 19.22
C GLY A 62 5.29 -0.09 18.07
N PHE A 63 5.38 -0.53 16.81
CA PHE A 63 5.31 0.37 15.65
C PHE A 63 3.93 1.04 15.56
N LYS A 64 3.89 2.35 15.31
CA LYS A 64 2.66 3.15 15.29
C LYS A 64 2.39 3.66 13.88
N GLY A 65 1.14 3.55 13.45
CA GLY A 65 0.69 3.92 12.10
C GLY A 65 0.82 2.78 11.10
N GLY A 66 -0.26 2.46 10.39
CA GLY A 66 -0.29 1.52 9.28
C GLY A 66 -0.40 2.19 7.90
N VAL A 67 -0.20 3.50 7.85
CA VAL A 67 -0.17 4.39 6.66
C VAL A 67 0.87 5.46 6.92
#